data_AF-A0A7V9JLH8-F1
#
_entry.id   AF-A0A7V9JLH8-F1
#
_cell.length_a   1.000
_cell.length_b   1.000
_cell.length_c   1.000
_cell.angle_alpha   90.00
_cell.angle_beta   90.00
_cell.angle_gamma   90.00
#
_symmetry.space_group_name_H-M   'P 1'
#
loop_
_entity.id
_entity.type
_entity.pdbx_description
1 polymer ?
#
loop_
_entity_poly.entity_id
_entity_poly.type
_entity_poly.pdbx_seq_one_letter_code
_entity_poly.pdbx_strand_id
1 'polypeptide(L)' 'MIGGSQDSGTPVNPHAKTLAAAIYRAKLEVLDGAHLAILEQADKANRLITRHAAAR' A
#
# COMPACT_ATOMS: atom_id res chain seq x y z
N MET A 1 1.06 2.39 4.44
CA MET A 1 1.40 2.52 3.02
C MET A 1 0.86 1.34 2.27
N ILE A 2 0.28 1.60 1.10
CA ILE A 2 -0.20 0.58 0.17
C ILE A 2 0.59 0.79 -1.13
N GLY A 3 1.24 -0.25 -1.65
CA GLY A 3 1.95 -0.21 -2.93
C GLY A 3 1.49 -1.34 -3.87
N GLY A 4 1.62 -1.13 -5.17
CA GLY A 4 1.35 -2.15 -6.20
C GLY A 4 2.62 -2.95 -6.54
N SER A 5 2.54 -4.28 -6.55
CA SER A 5 3.67 -5.18 -6.84
C SER A 5 4.22 -5.02 -8.27
N GLN A 6 3.40 -4.53 -9.20
CA GLN A 6 3.70 -4.37 -10.61
C GLN A 6 3.81 -2.89 -11.02
N ASP A 7 3.76 -1.96 -10.05
CA ASP A 7 3.92 -0.54 -10.32
C ASP A 7 5.38 -0.21 -10.68
N SER A 8 5.62 0.15 -11.93
CA SER A 8 6.94 0.58 -12.42
C SER A 8 7.21 2.08 -12.22
N GLY A 9 6.17 2.90 -12.06
CA GLY A 9 6.30 4.35 -11.87
C GLY A 9 6.61 4.72 -10.43
N THR A 10 6.00 4.00 -9.47
CA THR A 10 6.33 4.10 -8.05
C THR A 10 6.55 2.72 -7.41
N PRO A 11 7.69 2.06 -7.72
CA PRO A 11 7.93 0.69 -7.29
C PRO A 11 7.97 0.54 -5.77
N VAL A 12 7.50 -0.62 -5.28
CA VAL A 12 7.50 -0.95 -3.84
C VAL A 12 8.87 -0.72 -3.19
N ASN A 13 9.94 -1.10 -3.89
CA ASN A 13 11.31 -0.77 -3.54
C ASN A 13 11.92 0.08 -4.68
N PRO A 14 12.40 1.31 -4.42
CA PRO A 14 12.62 1.90 -3.11
C PRO A 14 11.43 2.68 -2.51
N HIS A 15 10.41 3.10 -3.26
CA HIS A 15 9.52 4.18 -2.81
C HIS A 15 8.68 3.80 -1.58
N ALA A 16 7.82 2.80 -1.69
CA ALA A 16 6.91 2.44 -0.60
C ALA A 16 7.65 1.95 0.66
N LYS A 17 8.76 1.22 0.48
CA LYS A 17 9.64 0.78 1.57
C LYS A 17 10.29 1.95 2.30
N THR A 18 10.83 2.93 1.58
CA THR A 18 11.45 4.11 2.20
C THR A 18 10.44 4.89 3.04
N LEU A 19 9.24 5.14 2.51
CA LEU A 19 8.19 5.84 3.25
C LEU A 19 7.73 5.05 4.49
N ALA A 20 7.51 3.75 4.36
CA ALA A 20 7.08 2.92 5.48
C ALA A 20 8.13 2.83 6.60
N ALA A 21 9.43 2.83 6.25
CA ALA A 21 10.52 2.85 7.23
C ALA A 21 10.67 4.21 7.93
N ALA A 22 10.38 5.32 7.24
CA ALA A 22 10.56 6.67 7.77
C ALA A 22 9.40 7.14 8.67
N ILE A 23 8.19 6.60 8.49
CA ILE A 23 6.99 7.06 9.21
C ILE A 23 6.75 6.19 10.45
N TYR A 24 6.75 6.83 11.63
CA TYR A 24 6.51 6.14 12.90
C TYR A 24 5.21 5.34 12.89
N ARG A 25 5.30 4.06 13.24
CA ARG A 25 4.18 3.07 13.26
C ARG A 25 3.50 2.83 11.91
N ALA A 26 4.08 3.28 10.80
CA ALA A 26 3.56 2.92 9.48
C ALA A 26 3.71 1.42 9.22
N LYS A 27 2.67 0.84 8.63
CA LYS A 27 2.69 -0.52 8.07
C LYS A 27 2.79 -0.44 6.54
N LEU A 28 3.49 -1.37 5.92
CA LEU A 28 3.52 -1.52 4.46
C LEU A 28 2.70 -2.74 4.05
N GLU A 29 1.76 -2.54 3.15
CA GLU A 29 0.92 -3.57 2.55
C GLU A 29 1.12 -3.52 1.04
N VAL A 30 1.42 -4.66 0.42
CA VAL A 30 1.65 -4.75 -1.03
C VAL A 30 0.49 -5.49 -1.66
N LEU A 31 -0.17 -4.84 -2.62
CA LEU A 31 -1.24 -5.43 -3.41
C LEU A 31 -0.70 -5.95 -4.73
N ASP A 32 -1.33 -7.01 -5.25
CA ASP A 32 -1.06 -7.47 -6.61
C ASP A 32 -1.73 -6.54 -7.61
N GLY A 33 -0.95 -5.79 -8.37
CA GLY A 33 -1.45 -4.79 -9.31
C GLY A 33 -0.43 -3.71 -9.63
N ALA A 34 -0.75 -2.89 -10.64
CA ALA A 34 0.10 -1.82 -11.12
C ALA A 34 -0.08 -0.53 -10.29
N HIS A 35 0.10 0.63 -10.91
CA HIS A 35 0.03 1.92 -10.21
C HIS A 35 -1.33 2.17 -9.54
N LEU A 36 -2.41 1.69 -10.15
CA LEU A 36 -3.77 1.82 -9.63
C LEU A 36 -4.22 0.54 -8.91
N ALA A 37 -3.31 -0.15 -8.21
CA ALA A 37 -3.59 -1.39 -7.49
C ALA A 37 -4.78 -1.31 -6.50
N ILE A 38 -5.12 -0.11 -6.00
CA ILE A 38 -6.31 0.08 -5.16
C ILE A 38 -7.63 -0.05 -5.93
N LEU A 39 -7.64 0.23 -7.24
CA LEU A 39 -8.78 -0.01 -8.12
C LEU A 39 -8.79 -1.46 -8.60
N GLU A 40 -7.62 -1.98 -8.99
CA GLU A 40 -7.44 -3.35 -9.47
C GLU A 40 -7.74 -4.41 -8.39
N GLN A 41 -7.52 -4.05 -7.12
CA GLN A 41 -7.80 -4.90 -5.94
C GLN A 41 -8.71 -4.18 -4.93
N ALA A 42 -9.79 -3.55 -5.41
CA ALA A 42 -10.70 -2.72 -4.62
C ALA A 42 -11.13 -3.35 -3.27
N ASP A 43 -11.54 -4.62 -3.28
CA ASP A 43 -11.98 -5.30 -2.05
C ASP A 43 -10.86 -5.46 -1.02
N LYS A 44 -9.64 -5.77 -1.47
CA LYS A 44 -8.47 -5.89 -0.57
C LYS A 44 -8.07 -4.52 -0.05
N ALA A 45 -8.01 -3.52 -0.93
CA ALA A 45 -7.69 -2.14 -0.57
C ALA A 45 -8.68 -1.59 0.47
N ASN A 46 -9.99 -1.73 0.23
CA ASN A 46 -11.02 -1.32 1.17
C ASN A 46 -10.87 -1.98 2.53
N ARG A 47 -10.65 -3.30 2.59
CA ARG A 47 -10.41 -4.00 3.87
C ARG A 47 -9.20 -3.44 4.62
N LEU A 48 -8.10 -3.15 3.92
CA LEU A 48 -6.90 -2.58 4.54
C LEU A 48 -7.16 -1.18 5.11
N ILE A 49 -7.81 -0.32 4.32
CA ILE A 49 -8.14 1.05 4.68
C ILE A 49 -9.11 1.08 5.87
N THR A 50 -10.19 0.29 5.82
CA THR A 50 -11.16 0.22 6.92
C THR A 50 -10.53 -0.30 8.20
N ARG A 51 -9.71 -1.36 8.14
CA ARG A 51 -9.01 -1.86 9.34
C ARG A 51 -8.07 -0.81 9.94
N HIS A 52 -7.34 -0.08 9.11
CA HIS A 52 -6.47 0.99 9.58
C HIS A 52 -7.27 2.12 10.22
N ALA A 53 -8.36 2.56 9.60
CA ALA A 53 -9.22 3.63 10.12
C ALA A 53 -9.93 3.24 11.43
N ALA A 54 -10.23 1.95 11.62
CA ALA A 54 -10.86 1.44 12.84
C ALA A 54 -9.85 1.21 13.99
N ALA A 55 -8.56 1.10 13.69
CA ALA A 55 -7.52 0.94 14.70
C ALA A 55 -7.23 2.30 15.36
N ARG A 56 -8.02 2.61 16.40
CA ARG A 56 -7.74 3.70 17.34
C ARG A 56 -6.62 3.30 18.30
#